data_AF-A0A7C5MAF7-F1
#
_entry.id   AF-A0A7C5MAF7-F1
#
_cell.length_a   1.000
_cell.length_b   1.000
_cell.length_c   1.000
_cell.angle_alpha   90.00
_cell.angle_beta   90.00
_cell.angle_gamma   90.00
#
_symmetry.space_group_name_H-M   'P 1'
#
loop_
_entity.id
_entity.type
_entity.pdbx_description
1 polymer ?
#
loop_
_entity_poly.entity_id
_entity_poly.type
_entity_poly.pdbx_seq_one_letter_code
_entity_poly.pdbx_strand_id
1 'polypeptide(L)'
;MKLSNYFFNLIRSTDGLSPDQIKSNLQAQPRKTFHLVADGFAPSFLSSVLFFPNAEILFTKKDDFTFEEEKEFIKKHNDNGRRRLLFISRGYSIHDIDTLLRLKISMFLWDKAGALNRPSDLIKWATAHKGRVFLAATGYTPLVLKLSLRSPLQVFIRKNDFQLPIIRELTDKGKNRIFIIADDFSQNTLNDLKNRGANILRRE
;
A
#
# COMPACT_ATOMS: atom_id res chain seq x y z
N MET A 1 -13.21 -0.10 8.41
CA MET A 1 -12.82 -0.78 7.14
C MET A 1 -11.54 -1.59 7.37
N LYS A 2 -11.38 -2.77 6.75
CA LYS A 2 -10.32 -3.76 7.07
C LYS A 2 -9.12 -3.67 6.10
N LEU A 3 -7.88 -3.78 6.60
CA LEU A 3 -6.63 -3.77 5.79
C LEU A 3 -6.55 -4.92 4.78
N SER A 4 -7.14 -6.06 5.12
CA SER A 4 -7.22 -7.25 4.25
C SER A 4 -7.93 -6.99 2.92
N ASN A 5 -8.59 -5.84 2.76
CA ASN A 5 -9.20 -5.41 1.50
C ASN A 5 -8.18 -4.83 0.49
N TYR A 6 -6.96 -4.51 0.91
CA TYR A 6 -5.91 -3.96 0.04
C TYR A 6 -4.65 -4.84 0.01
N PHE A 7 -4.40 -5.58 1.08
CA PHE A 7 -3.23 -6.44 1.22
C PHE A 7 -3.69 -7.88 1.39
N PHE A 8 -3.50 -8.69 0.34
CA PHE A 8 -3.80 -10.12 0.35
C PHE A 8 -2.66 -10.90 1.03
N ASN A 9 -2.89 -12.12 1.52
CA ASN A 9 -1.90 -12.82 2.34
C ASN A 9 -1.40 -11.98 3.54
N LEU A 10 -2.31 -11.18 4.11
CA LEU A 10 -2.05 -10.42 5.33
C LEU A 10 -1.95 -11.41 6.49
N ILE A 11 -0.81 -11.43 7.17
CA ILE A 11 -0.58 -12.19 8.40
C ILE A 11 -0.45 -11.19 9.54
N ARG A 12 -1.25 -11.39 10.58
CA ARG A 12 -1.14 -10.62 11.83
C ARG A 12 -0.37 -11.42 12.86
N SER A 13 0.40 -10.75 13.72
CA SER A 13 0.99 -11.37 14.91
C SER A 13 -0.06 -12.03 15.82
N THR A 14 -1.28 -11.50 15.85
CA THR A 14 -2.41 -12.01 16.64
C THR A 14 -3.06 -13.27 16.06
N ASP A 15 -2.69 -13.70 14.85
CA ASP A 15 -3.27 -14.89 14.21
C ASP A 15 -2.77 -16.20 14.85
N GLY A 16 -2.02 -16.12 15.96
CA GLY A 16 -1.53 -17.26 16.72
C GLY A 16 -0.34 -17.98 16.08
N LEU A 17 0.24 -17.43 15.02
CA LEU A 17 1.39 -17.99 14.32
C LEU A 17 2.71 -17.61 15.01
N SER A 18 3.54 -18.61 15.30
CA SER A 18 4.89 -18.37 15.78
C SER A 18 5.79 -17.80 14.66
N PRO A 19 6.88 -17.08 15.00
CA PRO A 19 7.83 -16.59 14.00
C PRO A 19 8.34 -17.70 13.06
N ASP A 20 8.57 -18.91 13.59
CA ASP A 20 9.10 -20.02 12.80
C ASP A 20 8.05 -20.60 11.83
N GLN A 21 6.77 -20.65 12.23
CA GLN A 21 5.69 -21.01 11.32
C GLN A 21 5.58 -20.02 10.16
N ILE A 22 5.73 -18.71 10.42
CA ILE A 22 5.74 -17.69 9.37
C ILE A 22 6.93 -17.88 8.44
N LYS A 23 8.13 -18.13 8.97
CA LYS A 23 9.32 -18.41 8.14
C LYS A 23 9.10 -19.63 7.24
N SER A 24 8.55 -20.72 7.78
CA SER A 24 8.21 -21.91 6.99
C SER A 24 7.21 -21.59 5.88
N ASN A 25 6.17 -20.80 6.16
CA ASN A 25 5.20 -20.37 5.15
C ASN A 25 5.84 -19.51 4.04
N LEU A 26 6.70 -18.56 4.42
CA LEU A 26 7.44 -17.71 3.48
C LEU A 26 8.35 -18.54 2.56
N GLN A 27 9.01 -19.56 3.10
CA GLN A 27 9.89 -20.47 2.35
C GLN A 27 9.11 -21.40 1.41
N ALA A 28 7.95 -21.88 1.85
CA ALA A 28 7.11 -22.77 1.05
C ALA A 28 6.51 -22.07 -0.18
N GLN A 29 6.35 -20.74 -0.15
CA GLN A 29 5.70 -19.97 -1.20
C GLN A 29 6.56 -18.77 -1.67
N PRO A 30 7.75 -19.01 -2.25
CA PRO A 30 8.73 -17.95 -2.56
C PRO A 30 8.26 -16.96 -3.63
N ARG A 31 7.22 -17.31 -4.41
CA ARG A 31 6.64 -16.47 -5.46
C ARG A 31 5.51 -15.55 -4.96
N LYS A 32 4.94 -15.80 -3.78
CA LYS A 32 3.85 -15.00 -3.23
C LYS A 32 4.40 -13.94 -2.30
N THR A 33 3.95 -12.69 -2.45
CA THR A 33 4.20 -11.64 -1.45
C THR A 33 3.27 -11.85 -0.26
N PHE A 34 3.85 -11.82 0.94
CA PHE A 34 3.15 -11.86 2.22
C PHE A 34 3.26 -10.50 2.90
N HIS A 35 2.14 -9.99 3.36
CA HIS A 35 2.10 -8.73 4.09
C HIS A 35 2.01 -9.01 5.58
N LEU A 36 2.98 -8.58 6.36
CA LEU A 36 3.11 -8.89 7.78
C LEU A 36 2.80 -7.64 8.58
N VAL A 37 1.82 -7.72 9.48
CA VAL A 37 1.53 -6.65 10.43
C VAL A 37 1.67 -7.21 11.84
N ALA A 38 2.50 -6.56 12.64
CA ALA A 38 2.55 -6.83 14.07
C ALA A 38 1.57 -5.88 14.75
N ASP A 39 0.42 -6.39 15.17
CA ASP A 39 -0.43 -5.67 16.11
C ASP A 39 0.40 -5.49 17.40
N GLY A 40 0.61 -4.25 17.83
CA GLY A 40 1.45 -3.89 18.98
C GLY A 40 2.89 -3.49 18.67
N PHE A 41 3.29 -3.37 17.39
CA PHE A 41 4.68 -3.12 16.95
C PHE A 41 5.72 -4.00 17.68
N ALA A 42 6.03 -5.18 17.13
CA ALA A 42 6.99 -6.13 17.71
C ALA A 42 8.30 -6.20 16.87
N PRO A 43 9.34 -5.38 17.16
CA PRO A 43 10.57 -5.31 16.37
C PRO A 43 11.28 -6.65 16.18
N SER A 44 11.39 -7.45 17.24
CA SER A 44 12.07 -8.75 17.17
C SER A 44 11.36 -9.70 16.21
N PHE A 45 10.02 -9.74 16.27
CA PHE A 45 9.19 -10.48 15.33
C PHE A 45 9.39 -9.98 13.89
N LEU A 46 9.23 -8.67 13.68
CA LEU A 46 9.35 -8.03 12.37
C LEU A 46 10.75 -8.22 11.75
N SER A 47 11.81 -8.07 12.53
CA SER A 47 13.19 -8.25 12.08
C SER A 47 13.52 -9.71 11.76
N SER A 48 12.85 -10.68 12.41
CA SER A 48 13.08 -12.11 12.14
C SER A 48 12.61 -12.57 10.76
N VAL A 49 11.69 -11.82 10.14
CA VAL A 49 11.05 -12.14 8.85
C VAL A 49 11.43 -11.16 7.74
N LEU A 50 12.03 -10.01 8.08
CA LEU A 50 12.39 -8.97 7.12
C LEU A 50 13.42 -9.40 6.06
N PHE A 51 14.20 -10.45 6.34
CA PHE A 51 15.23 -10.95 5.43
C PHE A 51 14.66 -11.74 4.25
N PHE A 52 13.42 -12.23 4.36
CA PHE A 52 12.77 -12.97 3.28
C PHE A 52 12.37 -12.01 2.13
N PRO A 53 12.70 -12.35 0.87
CA PRO A 53 12.46 -11.48 -0.28
C PRO A 53 10.98 -11.25 -0.59
N ASN A 54 10.13 -12.16 -0.14
CA ASN A 54 8.70 -12.17 -0.34
C ASN A 54 7.91 -11.70 0.90
N ALA A 55 8.59 -11.18 1.93
CA ALA A 55 7.95 -10.59 3.10
C ALA A 55 7.95 -9.04 2.99
N GLU A 56 6.76 -8.45 3.05
CA GLU A 56 6.56 -7.01 3.18
C GLU A 56 5.92 -6.68 4.53
N ILE A 57 6.58 -5.86 5.32
CA ILE A 57 6.12 -5.38 6.62
C ILE A 57 5.24 -4.15 6.41
N LEU A 58 4.01 -4.24 6.94
CA LEU A 58 3.06 -3.14 6.98
C LEU A 58 3.12 -2.46 8.34
N PHE A 59 3.43 -1.17 8.34
CA PHE A 59 3.35 -0.34 9.54
C PHE A 59 2.04 0.43 9.57
N THR A 60 1.32 0.29 10.67
CA THR A 60 0.14 1.11 10.95
C THR A 60 0.37 1.83 12.27
N LYS A 61 -0.06 3.09 12.38
CA LYS A 61 0.15 3.90 13.58
C LYS A 61 -0.55 3.35 14.84
N LYS A 62 -1.32 2.27 14.74
CA LYS A 62 -2.39 1.96 15.69
C LYS A 62 -1.95 1.44 17.06
N ASP A 63 -0.66 1.44 17.37
CA ASP A 63 -0.12 0.64 18.47
C ASP A 63 0.92 1.38 19.32
N ASP A 64 0.63 2.62 19.76
CA ASP A 64 1.37 3.35 20.81
C ASP A 64 2.89 3.56 20.61
N PHE A 65 3.40 3.27 19.42
CA PHE A 65 4.79 3.47 19.05
C PHE A 65 5.05 4.90 18.56
N THR A 66 6.18 5.47 18.95
CA THR A 66 6.52 6.85 18.59
C THR A 66 7.20 6.94 17.23
N PHE A 67 7.06 8.09 16.57
CA PHE A 67 7.66 8.32 15.26
C PHE A 67 9.20 8.18 15.24
N GLU A 68 9.87 8.50 16.35
CA GLU A 68 11.33 8.38 16.46
C GLU A 68 11.80 6.93 16.48
N GLU A 69 11.02 6.13 17.17
CA GLU A 69 11.15 4.69 17.33
C GLU A 69 11.04 4.01 15.94
N GLU A 70 10.15 4.51 15.06
CA GLU A 70 10.03 4.06 13.65
C GLU A 70 11.26 4.42 12.83
N LYS A 71 11.74 5.65 12.99
CA LYS A 71 12.95 6.12 12.32
C LYS A 71 14.17 5.29 12.73
N GLU A 72 14.29 4.93 14.00
CA GLU A 72 15.36 4.04 14.46
C GLU A 72 15.26 2.66 13.84
N PHE A 73 14.07 2.05 13.81
CA PHE A 73 13.85 0.76 13.18
C PHE A 73 14.23 0.80 11.70
N ILE A 74 13.76 1.82 10.97
CA ILE A 74 14.11 2.06 9.57
C ILE A 74 15.63 2.17 9.42
N LYS A 75 16.30 3.00 10.23
CA LYS A 75 17.76 3.20 10.13
C LYS A 75 18.53 1.90 10.33
N LYS A 76 18.09 1.03 11.25
CA LYS A 76 18.73 -0.26 11.54
C LYS A 76 18.50 -1.30 10.44
N HIS A 77 17.42 -1.17 9.66
CA HIS A 77 16.94 -2.27 8.80
C HIS A 77 16.75 -1.90 7.32
N ASN A 78 16.91 -0.63 6.96
CA ASN A 78 16.73 -0.11 5.61
C ASN A 78 18.05 -0.04 4.84
N ASP A 79 18.47 -1.16 4.24
CA ASP A 79 19.49 -1.11 3.20
C ASP A 79 18.87 -0.65 1.88
N ASN A 80 19.17 0.58 1.47
CA ASN A 80 18.91 1.09 0.12
C ASN A 80 17.44 1.11 -0.34
N GLY A 81 16.48 1.32 0.56
CA GLY A 81 15.08 1.53 0.20
C GLY A 81 14.36 0.24 -0.14
N ARG A 82 14.54 -0.81 0.67
CA ARG A 82 13.86 -2.10 0.49
C ARG A 82 12.35 -1.84 0.33
N ARG A 83 11.78 -2.32 -0.78
CA ARG A 83 10.32 -2.32 -1.05
C ARG A 83 9.48 -3.02 0.02
N ARG A 84 10.15 -3.66 0.99
CA ARG A 84 9.58 -4.49 2.05
C ARG A 84 8.97 -3.70 3.18
N LEU A 85 9.23 -2.40 3.33
CA LEU A 85 8.57 -1.59 4.36
C LEU A 85 7.52 -0.71 3.70
N LEU A 86 6.25 -0.88 4.08
CA LEU A 86 5.14 -0.09 3.60
C LEU A 86 4.40 0.52 4.78
N PHE A 87 4.39 1.85 4.86
CA PHE A 87 3.66 2.57 5.89
C PHE A 87 2.26 2.90 5.40
N ILE A 88 1.28 2.74 6.27
CA ILE A 88 -0.10 3.08 6.00
C ILE A 88 -0.37 4.47 6.59
N SER A 89 -0.70 5.44 5.75
CA SER A 89 -0.74 6.87 6.15
C SER A 89 -1.77 7.23 7.22
N ARG A 90 -2.71 6.33 7.53
CA ARG A 90 -3.77 6.58 8.50
C ARG A 90 -3.15 6.90 9.86
N GLY A 91 -3.41 8.13 10.34
CA GLY A 91 -2.88 8.64 11.60
C GLY A 91 -1.56 9.41 11.48
N TYR A 92 -0.87 9.38 10.34
CA TYR A 92 0.37 10.15 10.15
C TYR A 92 0.09 11.60 9.73
N SER A 93 0.87 12.54 10.27
CA SER A 93 0.85 13.93 9.81
C SER A 93 1.39 14.05 8.38
N ILE A 94 1.19 15.18 7.70
CA ILE A 94 1.80 15.41 6.38
C ILE A 94 3.34 15.42 6.51
N HIS A 95 3.84 16.00 7.59
CA HIS A 95 5.27 16.09 7.88
C HIS A 95 5.90 14.71 8.10
N ASP A 96 5.22 13.83 8.84
CA ASP A 96 5.69 12.46 9.11
C ASP A 96 5.80 11.69 7.79
N ILE A 97 4.78 11.81 6.92
CA ILE A 97 4.78 11.14 5.61
C ILE A 97 5.92 11.66 4.74
N ASP A 98 6.12 12.98 4.63
CA ASP A 98 7.21 13.57 3.84
C ASP A 98 8.57 13.07 4.35
N THR A 99 8.74 13.00 5.67
CA THR A 99 9.95 12.50 6.33
C THR A 99 10.20 11.02 6.01
N LEU A 100 9.20 10.15 6.16
CA LEU A 100 9.32 8.72 5.83
C LEU A 100 9.63 8.50 4.34
N LEU A 101 8.98 9.26 3.46
CA LEU A 101 9.22 9.20 2.02
C LEU A 101 10.65 9.66 1.65
N ARG A 102 11.20 10.66 2.35
CA ARG A 102 12.62 11.08 2.20
C ARG A 102 13.60 10.02 2.67
N LEU A 103 13.22 9.18 3.63
CA LEU A 103 13.96 7.98 4.02
C LEU A 103 13.85 6.83 3.00
N LYS A 104 13.30 7.10 1.80
CA LYS A 104 13.10 6.14 0.70
C LYS A 104 12.15 4.99 1.03
N ILE A 105 11.25 5.19 1.99
CA ILE A 105 10.23 4.22 2.38
C ILE A 105 9.00 4.33 1.48
N SER A 106 8.31 3.20 1.26
CA SER A 106 7.04 3.18 0.55
C SER A 106 5.89 3.57 1.46
N MET A 107 4.90 4.27 0.89
CA MET A 107 3.72 4.75 1.59
C MET A 107 2.45 4.38 0.83
N PHE A 108 1.52 3.75 1.54
CA PHE A 108 0.15 3.55 1.11
C PHE A 108 -0.74 4.61 1.75
N LEU A 109 -1.12 5.60 0.94
CA LEU A 109 -1.97 6.69 1.35
C LEU A 109 -3.43 6.20 1.44
N TRP A 110 -3.91 6.09 2.67
CA TRP A 110 -5.25 5.59 3.02
C TRP A 110 -5.96 6.53 4.00
N ASP A 111 -7.26 6.74 3.77
CA ASP A 111 -8.19 7.35 4.72
C ASP A 111 -7.79 8.76 5.18
N LYS A 112 -7.16 9.54 4.29
CA LYS A 112 -6.80 10.92 4.58
C LYS A 112 -7.91 11.87 4.15
N ALA A 113 -8.98 11.91 4.93
CA ALA A 113 -9.85 13.07 4.96
C ALA A 113 -9.02 14.29 5.39
N GLY A 114 -8.53 15.08 4.42
CA GLY A 114 -8.09 16.46 4.67
C GLY A 114 -6.65 16.83 4.36
N ALA A 115 -5.72 15.91 4.12
CA ALA A 115 -4.29 16.28 4.05
C ALA A 115 -3.64 16.24 2.66
N LEU A 116 -4.27 15.66 1.64
CA LEU A 116 -3.73 15.61 0.26
C LEU A 116 -4.81 15.73 -0.81
N ASN A 117 -5.80 16.60 -0.59
CA ASN A 117 -6.94 16.71 -1.49
C ASN A 117 -6.66 17.55 -2.75
N ARG A 118 -5.48 18.16 -2.84
CA ARG A 118 -5.08 18.94 -4.02
C ARG A 118 -4.27 18.07 -4.97
N PRO A 119 -4.60 18.06 -6.27
CA PRO A 119 -3.83 17.33 -7.27
C PRO A 119 -2.35 17.72 -7.29
N SER A 120 -2.03 19.00 -7.07
CA SER A 120 -0.65 19.50 -7.04
C SER A 120 0.23 18.78 -6.03
N ASP A 121 -0.32 18.52 -4.84
CA ASP A 121 0.43 17.94 -3.73
C ASP A 121 0.71 16.46 -3.99
N LEU A 122 -0.31 15.74 -4.48
CA LEU A 122 -0.17 14.35 -4.91
C LEU A 122 0.83 14.21 -6.06
N ILE A 123 0.78 15.10 -7.06
CA ILE A 123 1.71 15.12 -8.19
C ILE A 123 3.14 15.36 -7.70
N LYS A 124 3.33 16.35 -6.83
CA LYS A 124 4.65 16.69 -6.27
C LYS A 124 5.26 15.48 -5.57
N TRP A 125 4.50 14.83 -4.69
CA TRP A 125 4.98 13.66 -3.95
C TRP A 125 5.23 12.46 -4.84
N ALA A 126 4.31 12.11 -5.74
CA ALA A 126 4.51 11.01 -6.67
C ALA A 126 5.75 11.23 -7.55
N THR A 127 6.01 12.47 -7.96
CA THR A 127 7.17 12.83 -8.78
C THR A 127 8.47 12.78 -8.00
N ALA A 128 8.48 13.28 -6.76
CA ALA A 128 9.65 13.26 -5.88
C ALA A 128 10.00 11.84 -5.38
N HIS A 129 8.98 10.99 -5.17
CA HIS A 129 9.11 9.66 -4.59
C HIS A 129 8.61 8.58 -5.54
N LYS A 130 9.10 8.61 -6.79
CA LYS A 130 8.67 7.71 -7.88
C LYS A 130 8.62 6.25 -7.44
N GLY A 131 7.48 5.61 -7.66
CA GLY A 131 7.26 4.19 -7.36
C GLY A 131 7.11 3.84 -5.89
N ARG A 132 7.08 4.83 -4.97
CA ARG A 132 6.94 4.63 -3.53
C ARG A 132 5.62 5.12 -2.96
N VAL A 133 4.84 5.87 -3.73
CA VAL A 133 3.54 6.41 -3.31
C VAL A 133 2.42 5.62 -3.97
N PHE A 134 1.64 4.95 -3.15
CA PHE A 134 0.46 4.19 -3.53
C PHE A 134 -0.76 4.84 -2.91
N LEU A 135 -1.85 4.97 -3.66
CA LEU A 135 -3.04 5.71 -3.22
C LEU A 135 -4.26 4.80 -3.20
N ALA A 136 -4.93 4.68 -2.05
CA ALA A 136 -6.31 4.18 -2.05
C ALA A 136 -7.22 5.24 -2.66
N ALA A 137 -8.02 4.88 -3.66
CA ALA A 137 -8.97 5.79 -4.29
C ALA A 137 -10.06 6.29 -3.33
N THR A 138 -10.37 5.49 -2.32
CA THR A 138 -11.32 5.85 -1.26
C THR A 138 -10.96 7.19 -0.62
N GLY A 139 -11.93 8.11 -0.58
CA GLY A 139 -11.76 9.45 0.02
C GLY A 139 -11.29 10.52 -0.97
N TYR A 140 -11.01 10.17 -2.23
CA TYR A 140 -10.68 11.14 -3.28
C TYR A 140 -11.82 11.32 -4.26
N THR A 141 -12.01 12.54 -4.75
CA THR A 141 -12.95 12.77 -5.86
C THR A 141 -12.33 12.28 -7.17
N PRO A 142 -13.17 11.86 -8.15
CA PRO A 142 -12.69 11.47 -9.47
C PRO A 142 -11.83 12.56 -10.13
N LEU A 143 -12.21 13.83 -9.98
CA LEU A 143 -11.47 14.96 -10.54
C LEU A 143 -10.04 15.04 -9.98
N VAL A 144 -9.89 14.87 -8.66
CA VAL A 144 -8.57 14.91 -8.02
C VAL A 144 -7.66 13.80 -8.55
N LEU A 145 -8.17 12.57 -8.63
CA LEU A 145 -7.42 11.43 -9.16
C LEU A 145 -7.05 11.64 -10.63
N LYS A 146 -8.02 12.06 -11.47
CA LYS A 146 -7.79 12.34 -12.88
C LYS A 146 -6.67 13.36 -13.09
N LEU A 147 -6.65 14.44 -12.32
CA LEU A 147 -5.61 15.45 -12.45
C LEU A 147 -4.26 14.93 -11.94
N SER A 148 -4.26 14.13 -10.87
CA SER A 148 -3.05 13.59 -10.24
C SER A 148 -2.36 12.51 -11.07
N LEU A 149 -3.09 11.78 -11.92
CA LEU A 149 -2.56 10.76 -12.82
C LEU A 149 -1.67 11.30 -13.96
N ARG A 150 -1.41 12.62 -13.99
CA ARG A 150 -0.31 13.21 -14.78
C ARG A 150 1.09 12.90 -14.21
N SER A 151 1.16 12.33 -13.01
CA SER A 151 2.39 11.94 -12.29
C SER A 151 2.52 10.42 -12.19
N PRO A 152 3.66 9.82 -11.79
CA PRO A 152 3.81 8.36 -11.70
C PRO A 152 3.07 7.73 -10.49
N LEU A 153 2.01 8.36 -10.02
CA LEU A 153 1.16 7.90 -8.92
C LEU A 153 0.47 6.58 -9.27
N GLN A 154 0.48 5.65 -8.33
CA GLN A 154 -0.25 4.37 -8.42
C GLN A 154 -1.53 4.46 -7.59
N VAL A 155 -2.65 4.02 -8.16
CA VAL A 155 -3.98 4.18 -7.54
C VAL A 155 -4.70 2.83 -7.47
N PHE A 156 -5.19 2.50 -6.28
CA PHE A 156 -5.89 1.28 -5.96
C PHE A 156 -7.39 1.58 -5.87
N ILE A 157 -8.18 0.90 -6.69
CA ILE A 157 -9.62 1.13 -6.83
C ILE A 157 -10.39 -0.15 -6.52
N ARG A 158 -11.44 -0.01 -5.70
CA ARG A 158 -12.44 -1.05 -5.43
C ARG A 158 -13.74 -0.72 -6.15
N LYS A 159 -14.62 -1.72 -6.29
CA LYS A 159 -15.92 -1.55 -6.97
C LYS A 159 -16.77 -0.44 -6.38
N ASN A 160 -16.75 -0.29 -5.07
CA ASN A 160 -17.60 0.68 -4.36
C ASN A 160 -16.95 2.07 -4.22
N ASP A 161 -15.72 2.27 -4.71
CA ASP A 161 -15.08 3.58 -4.63
C ASP A 161 -15.71 4.56 -5.64
N PHE A 162 -16.05 4.09 -6.85
CA PHE A 162 -16.71 4.90 -7.89
C PHE A 162 -17.65 4.06 -8.78
N GLN A 163 -18.51 4.73 -9.53
CA GLN A 163 -19.28 4.09 -10.60
C GLN A 163 -18.35 3.59 -11.73
N LEU A 164 -18.72 2.49 -12.38
CA LEU A 164 -17.91 1.84 -13.42
C LEU A 164 -17.44 2.77 -14.57
N PRO A 165 -18.25 3.70 -15.10
CA PRO A 165 -17.78 4.64 -16.11
C PRO A 165 -16.57 5.49 -15.65
N ILE A 166 -16.58 5.90 -14.38
CA ILE A 166 -15.48 6.67 -13.79
C ILE A 166 -14.24 5.78 -13.63
N ILE A 167 -14.42 4.53 -13.17
CA ILE A 167 -13.31 3.58 -13.04
C ILE A 167 -12.64 3.36 -14.40
N ARG A 168 -13.43 3.17 -15.47
CA ARG A 168 -12.91 3.03 -16.84
C ARG A 168 -12.10 4.24 -17.27
N GLU A 169 -12.60 5.45 -17.04
CA GLU A 169 -11.88 6.67 -17.40
C GLU A 169 -10.57 6.84 -16.62
N LEU A 170 -10.59 6.52 -15.32
CA LEU A 170 -9.37 6.49 -14.51
C LEU A 170 -8.38 5.43 -15.01
N THR A 171 -8.87 4.25 -15.42
CA THR A 171 -8.06 3.20 -16.04
C THR A 171 -7.47 3.64 -17.37
N ASP A 172 -8.23 4.25 -18.27
CA ASP A 172 -7.71 4.70 -19.56
C ASP A 172 -6.57 5.73 -19.37
N LYS A 173 -6.71 6.59 -18.36
CA LYS A 173 -5.73 7.63 -18.03
C LYS A 173 -4.50 7.10 -17.29
N GLY A 174 -4.72 6.23 -16.30
CA GLY A 174 -3.68 5.71 -15.42
C GLY A 174 -2.96 4.48 -15.99
N LYS A 175 -3.66 3.68 -16.80
CA LYS A 175 -3.23 2.40 -17.39
C LYS A 175 -2.68 1.45 -16.34
N ASN A 176 -1.44 0.99 -16.53
CA ASN A 176 -0.70 0.10 -15.64
C ASN A 176 -0.39 0.69 -14.25
N ARG A 177 -0.81 1.93 -13.98
CA ARG A 177 -0.74 2.54 -12.64
C ARG A 177 -2.05 2.39 -11.87
N ILE A 178 -3.10 1.89 -12.50
CA ILE A 178 -4.37 1.57 -11.84
C ILE A 178 -4.37 0.11 -11.42
N PHE A 179 -4.63 -0.13 -10.14
CA PHE A 179 -4.73 -1.44 -9.52
C PHE A 179 -6.17 -1.66 -9.09
N ILE A 180 -6.85 -2.63 -9.70
CA ILE A 180 -8.23 -2.98 -9.39
C ILE A 180 -8.22 -4.11 -8.37
N ILE A 181 -8.83 -3.87 -7.22
CA ILE A 181 -9.12 -4.93 -6.23
C ILE A 181 -10.35 -5.69 -6.72
N ALA A 182 -10.17 -6.97 -7.04
CA ALA A 182 -11.11 -7.74 -7.84
C ALA A 182 -12.38 -8.21 -7.11
N ASP A 183 -12.37 -8.25 -5.77
CA ASP A 183 -13.28 -9.03 -4.91
C ASP A 183 -14.80 -8.91 -5.21
N ASP A 184 -15.25 -7.84 -5.86
CA ASP A 184 -16.68 -7.61 -6.14
C ASP A 184 -17.01 -7.39 -7.63
N PHE A 185 -16.03 -7.45 -8.53
CA PHE A 185 -16.25 -7.23 -9.96
C PHE A 185 -16.64 -8.51 -10.69
N SER A 186 -17.52 -8.39 -11.69
CA SER A 186 -17.77 -9.51 -12.62
C SER A 186 -16.52 -9.80 -13.45
N GLN A 187 -16.34 -11.05 -13.89
CA GLN A 187 -15.21 -11.43 -14.75
C GLN A 187 -15.18 -10.63 -16.07
N ASN A 188 -16.34 -10.33 -16.65
CA ASN A 188 -16.45 -9.50 -17.86
C ASN A 188 -15.93 -8.08 -17.61
N THR A 189 -16.27 -7.49 -16.47
CA THR A 189 -15.76 -6.18 -16.07
C THR A 189 -14.25 -6.20 -15.82
N LEU A 190 -13.74 -7.24 -15.16
CA LEU A 190 -12.30 -7.38 -14.93
C LEU A 190 -11.53 -7.52 -16.24
N ASN A 191 -12.06 -8.27 -17.22
CA ASN A 191 -11.46 -8.40 -18.54
C ASN A 191 -11.43 -7.06 -19.28
N ASP A 192 -12.52 -6.29 -19.26
CA ASP A 192 -12.60 -4.93 -19.81
C ASP A 192 -11.55 -3.99 -19.17
N LEU A 193 -11.49 -3.94 -17.85
CA LEU A 193 -10.51 -3.10 -17.13
C LEU A 193 -9.06 -3.54 -17.40
N LYS A 194 -8.80 -4.84 -17.51
CA LYS A 194 -7.49 -5.39 -17.87
C LYS A 194 -7.10 -5.01 -19.30
N ASN A 195 -8.03 -5.09 -20.27
CA ASN A 195 -7.80 -4.70 -21.66
C ASN A 195 -7.50 -3.20 -21.81
N ARG A 196 -8.02 -2.37 -20.90
CA ARG A 196 -7.68 -0.95 -20.79
C ARG A 196 -6.33 -0.67 -20.11
N GLY A 197 -5.66 -1.73 -19.63
CA GLY A 197 -4.30 -1.68 -19.09
C GLY A 197 -4.20 -1.66 -17.57
N ALA A 198 -5.30 -1.84 -16.82
CA ALA A 198 -5.21 -1.96 -15.36
C ALA A 198 -4.52 -3.25 -14.91
N ASN A 199 -3.85 -3.18 -13.76
CA ASN A 199 -3.45 -4.37 -13.02
C ASN A 199 -4.64 -4.88 -12.20
N ILE A 200 -4.89 -6.19 -12.24
CA ILE A 200 -5.95 -6.83 -11.47
C ILE A 200 -5.32 -7.56 -10.29
N LEU A 201 -5.73 -7.20 -9.08
CA LEU A 201 -5.30 -7.81 -7.84
C LEU A 201 -6.43 -8.72 -7.33
N ARG A 202 -6.17 -10.03 -7.23
CA ARG A 202 -7.12 -11.06 -6.78
C ARG A 202 -6.68 -11.66 -5.44
N ARG A 203 -7.66 -12.00 -4.59
CA ARG A 203 -7.46 -13.00 -3.53
C ARG A 203 -7.31 -14.36 -4.21
N GLU A 204 -6.13 -14.95 -4.10
CA GLU A 204 -5.89 -16.36 -4.46
C GLU A 204 -6.43 -17.30 -3.38
#